data_AF-A0A2N2KH50-F1
#
_entry.id   AF-A0A2N2KH50-F1
#
_cell.length_a   1.000
_cell.length_b   1.000
_cell.length_c   1.000
_cell.angle_alpha   90.00
_cell.angle_beta   90.00
_cell.angle_gamma   90.00
#
_symmetry.space_group_name_H-M   'P 1'
#
loop_
_entity.id
_entity.type
_entity.pdbx_description
1 polymer ?
#
loop_
_entity_poly.entity_id
_entity_poly.type
_entity_poly.pdbx_seq_one_letter_code
_entity_poly.pdbx_strand_id
1 'polypeptide(L)' 'MSERFELLYGFVHCRGKTTYSAGYAATRAEAEAWLKKNREAEFGTVKIPPEDPVRYCKAALCPLKRQKPWFDARLLSE' A
#
# COMPACT_ATOMS: atom_id res chain seq x y z
N MET A 1 17.53 0.11 -21.30
CA MET A 1 16.32 -0.30 -20.56
C MET A 1 16.35 0.41 -19.23
N SER A 2 15.39 1.28 -18.97
CA SER A 2 15.31 2.00 -17.69
C SER A 2 14.44 1.16 -16.76
N GLU A 3 15.06 0.34 -15.92
CA GLU A 3 14.34 -0.38 -14.88
C GLU A 3 13.68 0.64 -13.94
N ARG A 4 12.36 0.66 -13.87
CA ARG A 4 11.61 1.50 -12.93
C ARG A 4 10.81 0.61 -12.01
N PHE A 5 10.70 1.01 -10.75
CA PHE A 5 9.94 0.27 -9.76
C PHE A 5 8.70 1.05 -9.44
N GLU A 6 7.52 0.48 -9.70
CA GLU A 6 6.29 1.07 -9.19
C GLU A 6 6.14 0.73 -7.71
N LEU A 7 5.97 1.75 -6.90
CA LEU A 7 5.73 1.64 -5.47
C LEU A 7 4.22 1.48 -5.26
N LEU A 8 3.83 0.42 -4.58
CA LEU A 8 2.44 0.05 -4.37
C LEU A 8 2.10 0.10 -2.89
N TYR A 9 0.91 0.60 -2.58
CA TYR A 9 0.31 0.46 -1.28
C TYR A 9 -1.15 0.08 -1.41
N GLY A 10 -1.77 -0.30 -0.32
CA GLY A 10 -3.21 -0.40 -0.27
C GLY A 10 -3.70 -0.92 1.04
N PHE A 11 -4.97 -1.28 1.10
CA PHE A 11 -5.62 -1.66 2.34
C PHE A 11 -6.26 -3.03 2.22
N VAL A 12 -6.20 -3.79 3.31
CA VAL A 12 -6.92 -5.06 3.43
C VAL A 12 -8.05 -4.87 4.42
N HIS A 13 -9.23 -5.30 4.01
CA HIS A 13 -10.41 -5.40 4.86
C HIS A 13 -11.05 -6.78 4.66
N CYS A 14 -12.02 -7.16 5.49
CA CYS A 14 -12.80 -8.38 5.29
C CYS A 14 -13.58 -8.46 3.96
N ARG A 15 -13.71 -7.34 3.24
CA ARG A 15 -14.45 -7.26 1.97
C ARG A 15 -13.54 -7.32 0.75
N GLY A 16 -12.21 -7.28 0.93
CA GLY A 16 -11.26 -7.31 -0.17
C GLY A 16 -9.97 -6.57 0.12
N LYS A 17 -9.18 -6.41 -0.95
CA LYS A 17 -7.88 -5.74 -0.96
C LYS A 17 -7.87 -4.66 -2.04
N THR A 18 -7.49 -3.44 -1.67
CA THR A 18 -7.23 -2.34 -2.62
C THR A 18 -5.75 -2.23 -2.93
N THR A 19 -5.43 -1.71 -4.11
CA THR A 19 -4.07 -1.42 -4.56
C THR A 19 -4.04 -0.05 -5.19
N TYR A 20 -3.05 0.75 -4.81
CA TYR A 20 -2.81 2.11 -5.26
C TYR A 20 -1.33 2.28 -5.58
N SER A 21 -1.04 3.14 -6.55
CA SER A 21 0.32 3.56 -6.87
C SER A 21 0.74 4.71 -5.95
N ALA A 22 1.89 4.56 -5.28
CA ALA A 22 2.56 5.62 -4.53
C ALA A 22 3.59 6.39 -5.38
N GLY A 23 3.72 6.04 -6.67
CA GLY A 23 4.69 6.61 -7.60
C GLY A 23 5.73 5.60 -8.05
N TYR A 24 6.84 6.10 -8.57
CA TYR A 24 7.90 5.29 -9.17
C TYR A 24 9.25 5.61 -8.54
N ALA A 25 10.07 4.58 -8.36
CA ALA A 25 11.48 4.66 -8.00
C ALA A 25 12.35 4.31 -9.22
N ALA A 26 13.50 4.96 -9.35
CA ALA A 26 14.43 4.73 -10.45
C ALA A 26 15.37 3.56 -10.17
N THR A 27 15.51 3.15 -8.91
CA THR A 27 16.39 2.07 -8.49
C THR A 27 15.70 1.12 -7.53
N ARG A 28 16.22 -0.12 -7.49
CA ARG A 28 15.79 -1.12 -6.52
C ARG A 28 16.04 -0.66 -5.08
N ALA A 29 17.16 0.00 -4.82
CA ALA A 29 17.52 0.50 -3.50
C ALA A 29 16.52 1.54 -2.97
N GLU A 30 16.08 2.46 -3.82
CA GLU A 30 15.03 3.42 -3.48
C GLU A 30 13.70 2.74 -3.14
N ALA A 31 13.32 1.73 -3.93
CA ALA A 31 12.11 0.95 -3.68
C ALA A 31 12.18 0.18 -2.35
N GLU A 32 13.30 -0.48 -2.06
CA GLU A 32 13.51 -1.21 -0.80
C GLU A 32 13.54 -0.26 0.41
N ALA A 33 14.19 0.90 0.29
CA ALA A 33 14.20 1.91 1.35
C ALA A 33 12.79 2.44 1.64
N TRP A 34 11.98 2.67 0.60
CA TRP A 34 10.59 3.05 0.76
C TRP A 34 9.77 1.95 1.45
N LEU A 35 9.92 0.68 1.05
CA LEU A 35 9.22 -0.43 1.69
C LEU A 35 9.58 -0.56 3.17
N LYS A 36 10.87 -0.49 3.50
CA LYS A 36 11.35 -0.58 4.88
C LYS A 36 10.75 0.54 5.73
N LYS A 37 10.89 1.80 5.28
CA LYS A 37 10.36 2.98 5.97
C LYS A 37 8.85 2.86 6.26
N ASN A 38 8.07 2.40 5.30
CA ASN A 38 6.61 2.35 5.43
C ASN A 38 6.11 1.12 6.23
N ARG A 39 6.81 -0.01 6.17
CA ARG A 39 6.47 -1.22 6.95
C ARG A 39 6.84 -1.07 8.43
N GLU A 40 7.91 -0.34 8.74
CA GLU A 40 8.37 -0.08 10.11
C GLU A 40 7.66 1.12 10.77
N ALA A 41 6.86 1.88 10.02
CA ALA A 41 6.16 3.03 10.57
C ALA A 41 5.08 2.61 11.58
N GLU A 42 5.18 3.12 12.80
CA GLU A 42 4.23 2.88 13.89
C GLU A 42 2.82 3.41 13.56
N PHE A 43 2.74 4.45 12.73
CA PHE A 43 1.51 5.06 12.23
C PHE A 43 1.46 5.00 10.70
N GLY A 44 0.25 4.87 10.16
CA GLY A 44 0.02 4.84 8.71
C GLY A 44 0.60 6.07 8.02
N THR A 45 1.68 5.87 7.26
CA THR A 45 2.35 6.90 6.45
C THR A 45 1.52 7.34 5.25
N VAL A 46 0.51 6.54 4.88
CA VAL A 46 -0.39 6.76 3.76
C VAL A 46 -1.83 6.87 4.27
N LYS A 47 -2.57 7.85 3.73
CA LYS A 47 -3.99 8.04 4.05
C LYS A 47 -4.83 7.09 3.20
N ILE A 48 -5.88 6.53 3.80
CA ILE A 48 -6.89 5.77 3.07
C ILE A 48 -7.66 6.75 2.17
N PRO A 49 -7.71 6.52 0.84
CA PRO A 49 -8.53 7.32 -0.05
C PRO A 49 -10.00 7.35 0.40
N PRO A 50 -10.69 8.50 0.38
CA PRO A 50 -12.07 8.57 0.82
C PRO A 50 -13.02 7.61 0.11
N GLU A 51 -12.77 7.42 -1.18
CA GLU A 51 -13.44 6.56 -2.14
C GLU A 51 -13.00 5.09 -2.11
N ASP A 52 -12.11 4.69 -1.19
CA ASP A 52 -11.68 3.31 -1.07
C ASP A 52 -12.91 2.39 -0.77
N PRO A 53 -13.21 1.42 -1.66
CA PRO A 53 -14.42 0.59 -1.55
C PRO A 53 -14.38 -0.38 -0.36
N VAL A 54 -13.18 -0.65 0.17
CA VAL A 54 -12.97 -1.54 1.32
C VAL A 54 -12.83 -0.77 2.64
N ARG A 55 -12.85 0.57 2.60
CA ARG A 55 -12.73 1.51 3.75
C ARG A 55 -13.67 1.20 4.92
N TYR A 56 -14.85 0.65 4.66
CA TYR A 56 -15.85 0.40 5.70
C TYR A 56 -16.61 -0.91 5.51
N CYS A 57 -16.93 -1.55 6.66
CA CYS A 57 -17.92 -2.61 6.75
C CYS A 57 -19.02 -2.27 7.77
N LYS A 58 -20.24 -2.75 7.50
CA LYS A 58 -21.39 -2.60 8.39
C LYS A 58 -21.33 -3.49 9.64
N ALA A 59 -20.42 -4.46 9.69
CA ALA A 59 -20.30 -5.36 10.83
C ALA A 59 -19.93 -4.58 12.10
N ALA A 60 -20.62 -4.87 13.22
CA ALA A 60 -20.35 -4.26 14.51
C ALA A 60 -18.93 -4.59 14.98
N LEU A 61 -18.54 -5.87 14.88
CA LEU A 61 -17.21 -6.38 15.19
C LEU A 61 -16.57 -6.97 13.93
N CYS A 62 -15.57 -6.28 13.39
CA CYS A 62 -14.72 -6.82 12.32
C CYS A 62 -13.25 -6.72 12.77
N PRO A 63 -12.50 -7.82 12.81
CA PRO A 63 -11.08 -7.80 13.17
C PRO A 63 -10.23 -6.89 12.28
N LEU A 64 -10.68 -6.68 11.04
CA LEU A 64 -10.01 -5.85 10.03
C LEU A 64 -10.60 -4.43 9.92
N LYS A 65 -11.50 -4.03 10.83
CA LYS A 65 -12.12 -2.69 10.85
C LYS A 65 -11.08 -1.57 10.99
N ARG A 66 -9.99 -1.83 11.72
CA ARG A 66 -8.79 -0.99 11.74
C ARG A 66 -7.87 -1.47 10.62
N GLN A 67 -7.94 -0.81 9.48
CA GLN A 67 -7.11 -1.16 8.33
C GLN A 67 -5.65 -0.84 8.62
N LYS A 68 -4.77 -1.80 8.33
CA LYS A 68 -3.32 -1.55 8.22
C LYS A 68 -2.97 -1.53 6.74
N PRO A 69 -2.23 -0.52 6.26
CA PRO A 69 -1.76 -0.52 4.89
C PRO A 69 -0.78 -1.67 4.66
N TRP A 70 -0.84 -2.26 3.48
CA TRP A 70 0.21 -3.13 2.96
C TRP A 70 1.03 -2.34 1.94
N PHE A 71 2.30 -2.73 1.78
CA PHE A 71 3.24 -2.04 0.88
C PHE A 71 4.01 -3.07 0.06
N ASP A 72 4.18 -2.79 -1.22
CA ASP A 72 4.93 -3.62 -2.15
C ASP A 72 5.59 -2.78 -3.24
N ALA A 73 6.50 -3.37 -4.01
CA ALA A 73 7.09 -2.72 -5.17
C ALA A 73 7.21 -3.74 -6.30
N ARG A 74 6.89 -3.33 -7.52
CA ARG A 74 7.03 -4.19 -8.71
C ARG A 74 7.97 -3.56 -9.72
N LEU A 75 8.80 -4.40 -10.33
CA LEU A 75 9.64 -3.99 -11.46
C LEU A 75 8.75 -3.78 -12.68
N LEU A 76 8.91 -2.63 -13.33
CA LEU A 76 8.39 -2.34 -14.65
C LEU A 76 9.54 -2.47 -15.64
N SER A 77 9.54 -3.57 -16.38
CA SER A 77 10.36 -3.77 -17.56
C SER A 77 9.51 -3.39 -18.77
N GLU A 78 9.90 -2.35 -19.51
CA GLU A 78 9.40 -2.06 -20.87
C GLU A 78 10.11 -2.93 -21.90
#